data_AF-A0A950K4N5-F1
#
_entry.id   AF-A0A950K4N5-F1
#
_cell.length_a   1.000
_cell.length_b   1.000
_cell.length_c   1.000
_cell.angle_alpha   90.00
_cell.angle_beta   90.00
_cell.angle_gamma   90.00
#
_symmetry.space_group_name_H-M   'P 1'
#
loop_
_entity.id
_entity.type
_entity.pdbx_description
1 polymer ?
#
loop_
_entity_poly.entity_id
_entity_poly.type
_entity_poly.pdbx_seq_one_letter_code
_entity_poly.pdbx_strand_id
1 'polypeptide(L)'
;MRPPLALLLLALAACDPKTATPVAVVPALPSFSPAAGGRMVQVAGSFFIDVDPVTQELYQKVMGVNPSKQKQPQAPVAGVQWVDAVRFCNKCSERDGLKACYDVKTWDCDLSADGYRLPTEAEWEQACRAGGTGKYPFGDDAAQLGRFAWTKANSEGKIHPVGQKEPNAWGLHDMLGNVWQWTNDWADAEKRQRVLRGGAWDTDPAKVEVSLRKKEFPVYTDACFGVDSNGFRRVKNATLPKAGSAEVAPPASPSAPEAKPSPPASTPAAAGKTIPGLKGTIVFVSDRSGALEIWRMHASGRDQKPLTKEGTPHADPKFSPDGKSILYTALKGGFPEVWLMGRDGSGAKKVAAGSQAAWSPDGKSIVLIRENQTYVRELESGKEQRLTPEQWERCGVPAWSPDGKTIAVASRHLESIGIFLVGVDGKPQAQLKAQEACCTPAWSKDGKRLLCQTVKGHIHQLDADGKNWEQVTFGADVQHDARYSPDESMLVYCRAPSPEGPWQICVKKFDSDDFDFAQITTEGSNSLPDWTAVED
;
A
#
# COMPACT_ATOMS: atom_id res chain seq x y z
N MET A 1 32.83 -28.29 -20.20
CA MET A 1 33.12 -27.44 -21.36
C MET A 1 32.92 -25.99 -20.93
N ARG A 2 33.96 -25.15 -21.04
CA ARG A 2 33.87 -23.70 -20.73
C ARG A 2 33.00 -23.02 -21.80
N PRO A 3 32.12 -22.07 -21.46
CA PRO A 3 31.42 -21.29 -22.48
C PRO A 3 32.41 -20.36 -23.20
N PRO A 4 32.13 -19.96 -24.45
CA PRO A 4 33.05 -19.18 -25.26
C PRO A 4 33.22 -17.76 -24.70
N LEU A 5 34.48 -17.28 -24.77
CA LEU A 5 34.93 -15.92 -24.49
C LEU A 5 34.32 -14.93 -25.50
N ALA A 6 33.03 -14.63 -25.42
CA ALA A 6 32.39 -13.65 -26.29
C ALA A 6 31.13 -13.03 -25.68
N LEU A 7 31.17 -12.61 -24.41
CA LEU A 7 30.21 -11.63 -23.85
C LEU A 7 30.71 -11.09 -22.49
N LEU A 8 31.99 -10.72 -22.42
CA LEU A 8 32.53 -9.89 -21.34
C LEU A 8 32.64 -8.45 -21.85
N LEU A 9 31.52 -7.87 -22.30
CA LEU A 9 31.42 -6.42 -22.29
C LEU A 9 31.33 -6.06 -20.81
N LEU A 10 32.42 -5.54 -20.24
CA LEU A 10 32.32 -4.80 -18.97
C LEU A 10 31.14 -3.85 -19.15
N ALA A 11 30.15 -3.94 -18.26
CA ALA A 11 29.33 -2.79 -17.98
C ALA A 11 30.30 -1.71 -17.49
N LEU A 12 30.78 -0.86 -18.41
CA LEU A 12 31.49 0.35 -18.03
C LEU A 12 30.48 1.11 -17.19
N ALA A 13 30.79 1.32 -15.92
CA ALA A 13 30.08 2.29 -15.10
C ALA A 13 30.19 3.63 -15.84
N ALA A 14 29.15 3.98 -16.57
CA ALA A 14 29.02 5.25 -17.23
C ALA A 14 28.34 6.16 -16.21
N CYS A 15 28.86 7.37 -16.02
CA CYS A 15 28.01 8.43 -15.46
C CYS A 15 27.04 8.83 -16.55
N ASP A 16 25.74 8.91 -16.23
CA ASP A 16 24.83 9.64 -17.10
C ASP A 16 25.37 11.08 -17.21
N PRO A 17 25.76 11.55 -18.43
CA PRO A 17 26.50 12.80 -18.60
C PRO A 17 25.70 14.03 -18.18
N LYS A 18 24.39 13.91 -17.97
CA LYS A 18 23.53 15.00 -17.47
C LYS A 18 23.36 14.99 -15.96
N THR A 19 23.46 13.83 -15.30
CA THR A 19 23.02 13.67 -13.91
C THR A 19 24.11 13.20 -12.95
N ALA A 20 25.30 12.83 -13.45
CA ALA A 20 26.40 12.26 -12.69
C ALA A 20 26.01 11.03 -11.83
N THR A 21 24.89 10.38 -12.17
CA THR A 21 24.44 9.16 -11.48
C THR A 21 25.10 7.94 -12.14
N PRO A 22 25.68 7.00 -11.36
CA PRO A 22 26.27 5.79 -11.93
C PRO A 22 25.17 4.89 -12.55
N VAL A 23 25.32 4.57 -13.83
CA VAL A 23 24.44 3.63 -14.55
C VAL A 23 25.25 2.47 -15.13
N ALA A 24 24.64 1.29 -15.16
CA ALA A 24 25.14 0.12 -15.87
C ALA A 24 24.34 -0.11 -17.15
N VAL A 25 24.99 -0.63 -18.18
CA VAL A 25 24.32 -1.11 -19.39
C VAL A 25 24.05 -2.59 -19.24
N VAL A 26 22.77 -2.98 -19.27
CA VAL A 26 22.35 -4.37 -19.34
C VAL A 26 22.14 -4.75 -20.81
N PRO A 27 22.92 -5.70 -21.36
CA PRO A 27 22.75 -6.13 -22.74
C PRO A 27 21.45 -6.92 -22.91
N ALA A 28 20.80 -6.85 -24.07
CA ALA A 28 19.75 -7.80 -24.42
C ALA A 28 20.33 -9.23 -24.41
N LEU A 29 19.70 -10.14 -23.66
CA LEU A 29 20.06 -11.56 -23.65
C LEU A 29 18.94 -12.37 -24.33
N PRO A 30 19.28 -13.44 -25.08
CA PRO A 30 18.27 -14.38 -25.56
C PRO A 30 17.50 -14.97 -24.38
N SER A 31 16.21 -15.25 -24.59
CA SER A 31 15.20 -15.69 -23.61
C SER A 31 15.77 -16.47 -22.41
N PHE A 32 15.56 -15.92 -21.21
CA PHE A 32 15.81 -16.59 -19.94
C PHE A 32 14.53 -17.25 -19.43
N SER A 33 14.59 -18.49 -18.93
CA SER A 33 13.46 -19.15 -18.28
C SER A 33 13.34 -18.67 -16.83
N PRO A 34 12.28 -17.93 -16.44
CA PRO A 34 12.05 -17.64 -15.03
C PRO A 34 11.86 -18.95 -14.26
N ALA A 35 12.57 -19.10 -13.15
CA ALA A 35 12.31 -20.22 -12.24
C ALA A 35 10.91 -20.05 -11.64
N ALA A 36 10.09 -21.11 -11.74
CA ALA A 36 8.67 -21.21 -11.36
C ALA A 36 7.64 -20.68 -12.39
N GLY A 37 7.47 -21.41 -13.49
CA GLY A 37 6.17 -21.55 -14.20
C GLY A 37 5.52 -20.29 -14.82
N GLY A 38 6.22 -19.15 -14.84
CA GLY A 38 5.73 -17.90 -15.44
C GLY A 38 5.85 -17.88 -16.97
N ARG A 39 4.98 -17.10 -17.62
CA ARG A 39 4.98 -16.85 -19.07
C ARG A 39 6.34 -16.23 -19.46
N MET A 40 6.98 -16.76 -20.50
CA MET A 40 8.24 -16.21 -21.05
C MET A 40 8.08 -14.71 -21.38
N VAL A 41 8.94 -13.86 -20.84
CA VAL A 41 9.06 -12.45 -21.23
C VAL A 41 10.46 -12.24 -21.79
N GLN A 42 10.55 -11.85 -23.05
CA GLN A 42 11.80 -11.41 -23.66
C GLN A 42 12.05 -9.95 -23.30
N VAL A 43 13.25 -9.64 -22.84
CA VAL A 43 13.71 -8.25 -22.74
C VAL A 43 14.07 -7.78 -24.15
N ALA A 44 13.25 -6.88 -24.69
CA ALA A 44 13.24 -6.54 -26.12
C ALA A 44 14.47 -5.74 -26.61
N GLY A 45 15.34 -5.28 -25.72
CA GLY A 45 16.53 -4.50 -26.06
C GLY A 45 17.44 -4.24 -24.87
N SER A 46 18.65 -3.72 -25.14
CA SER A 46 19.55 -3.28 -24.09
C SER A 46 18.97 -2.05 -23.38
N PHE A 47 19.24 -1.91 -22.09
CA PHE A 47 18.75 -0.81 -21.28
C PHE A 47 19.82 -0.35 -20.30
N PHE A 48 19.74 0.92 -19.90
CA PHE A 48 20.48 1.44 -18.76
C PHE A 48 19.69 1.17 -17.47
N ILE A 49 20.38 0.82 -16.40
CA ILE A 49 19.82 0.68 -15.06
C ILE A 49 20.71 1.42 -14.05
N ASP A 50 20.10 2.04 -13.05
CA ASP A 50 20.86 2.62 -11.93
C ASP A 50 21.69 1.52 -11.23
N VAL A 51 22.97 1.80 -10.98
CA VAL A 51 23.90 0.87 -10.29
C VAL A 51 23.39 0.50 -8.91
N ASP A 52 22.90 1.51 -8.20
CA ASP A 52 22.33 1.43 -6.86
C ASP A 52 20.82 1.74 -6.90
N PRO A 53 20.03 1.31 -5.91
CA PRO A 53 18.70 1.85 -5.72
C PRO A 53 18.73 3.38 -5.54
N VAL A 54 17.64 4.06 -5.88
CA VAL A 54 17.53 5.52 -5.75
C VAL A 54 17.79 5.91 -4.30
N THR A 55 18.76 6.80 -4.07
CA THR A 55 19.10 7.27 -2.72
C THR A 55 18.08 8.27 -2.18
N GLN A 56 18.03 8.41 -0.85
CA GLN A 56 17.20 9.40 -0.18
C GLN A 56 17.51 10.83 -0.65
N GLU A 57 18.79 11.17 -0.80
CA GLU A 57 19.23 12.48 -1.26
C GLU A 57 18.70 12.79 -2.66
N LEU A 58 18.86 11.85 -3.60
CA LEU A 58 18.39 12.02 -4.97
C LEU A 58 16.86 12.13 -5.01
N TYR A 59 16.16 11.28 -4.26
CA TYR A 59 14.70 11.31 -4.17
C TYR A 59 14.21 12.66 -3.64
N GLN A 60 14.76 13.13 -2.53
CA GLN A 60 14.39 14.41 -1.92
C GLN A 60 14.68 15.60 -2.83
N LYS A 61 15.81 15.57 -3.55
CA LYS A 61 16.16 16.61 -4.53
C LYS A 61 15.15 16.71 -5.67
N VAL A 62 14.55 15.60 -6.12
CA VAL A 62 13.60 15.57 -7.24
C VAL A 62 12.15 15.77 -6.79
N MET A 63 11.77 15.18 -5.65
CA MET A 63 10.39 15.17 -5.17
C MET A 63 10.08 16.27 -4.17
N GLY A 64 11.09 16.87 -3.54
CA GLY A 64 10.95 17.87 -2.47
C GLY A 64 10.67 17.26 -1.09
N VAL A 65 10.45 15.94 -1.02
CA VAL A 65 10.08 15.21 0.21
C VAL A 65 10.93 13.95 0.36
N ASN A 66 11.10 13.44 1.58
CA ASN A 66 11.84 12.21 1.85
C ASN A 66 10.96 11.25 2.68
N PRO A 67 10.38 10.21 2.08
CA PRO A 67 9.44 9.31 2.78
C PRO A 67 10.14 8.31 3.71
N SER A 68 11.48 8.21 3.71
CA SER A 68 12.20 7.24 4.53
C SER A 68 12.06 7.53 6.02
N LYS A 69 11.81 6.49 6.81
CA LYS A 69 11.73 6.62 8.28
C LYS A 69 13.07 7.00 8.89
N GLN A 70 14.14 6.28 8.53
CA GLN A 70 15.50 6.61 8.94
C GLN A 70 16.11 7.56 7.91
N LYS A 71 16.42 8.79 8.33
CA LYS A 71 17.03 9.79 7.46
C LYS A 71 18.53 9.52 7.33
N GLN A 72 18.95 9.08 6.15
CA GLN A 72 20.34 8.84 5.80
C GLN A 72 20.52 9.10 4.30
N PRO A 73 21.18 10.22 3.90
CA PRO A 73 21.21 10.65 2.49
C PRO A 73 21.65 9.60 1.48
N GLN A 74 22.66 8.79 1.84
CA GLN A 74 23.24 7.75 0.98
C GLN A 74 22.55 6.38 1.10
N ALA A 75 21.55 6.24 1.97
CA ALA A 75 20.70 5.04 2.01
C ALA A 75 19.71 5.06 0.85
N PRO A 76 19.21 3.89 0.42
CA PRO A 76 18.10 3.85 -0.52
C PRO A 76 16.88 4.56 0.09
N VAL A 77 16.10 5.23 -0.76
CA VAL A 77 14.79 5.73 -0.37
C VAL A 77 13.87 4.55 -0.09
N ALA A 78 13.12 4.63 1.00
CA ALA A 78 12.22 3.57 1.45
C ALA A 78 10.88 4.13 1.91
N GLY A 79 9.86 3.28 1.94
CA GLY A 79 8.48 3.72 2.17
C GLY A 79 7.88 4.46 0.97
N VAL A 80 8.38 4.16 -0.24
CA VAL A 80 7.91 4.76 -1.48
C VAL A 80 6.72 3.97 -2.01
N GLN A 81 5.65 4.66 -2.37
CA GLN A 81 4.54 4.08 -3.12
C GLN A 81 4.90 3.93 -4.59
N TRP A 82 4.34 2.94 -5.29
CA TRP A 82 4.64 2.74 -6.71
C TRP A 82 4.36 4.01 -7.54
N VAL A 83 3.26 4.71 -7.26
CA VAL A 83 2.91 5.96 -7.97
C VAL A 83 3.91 7.09 -7.74
N ASP A 84 4.50 7.18 -6.55
CA ASP A 84 5.51 8.18 -6.27
C ASP A 84 6.85 7.83 -6.93
N ALA A 85 7.17 6.53 -7.03
CA ALA A 85 8.33 6.05 -7.77
C ALA A 85 8.23 6.37 -9.28
N VAL A 86 7.06 6.17 -9.91
CA VAL A 86 6.88 6.50 -11.34
C VAL A 86 6.78 8.01 -11.59
N ARG A 87 6.21 8.80 -10.65
CA ARG A 87 6.27 10.27 -10.69
C ARG A 87 7.70 10.77 -10.63
N PHE A 88 8.52 10.19 -9.74
CA PHE A 88 9.95 10.48 -9.68
C PHE A 88 10.63 10.19 -11.02
N CYS A 89 10.30 9.07 -11.67
CA CYS A 89 10.83 8.72 -12.99
C CYS A 89 10.44 9.78 -14.05
N ASN A 90 9.17 10.21 -14.09
CA ASN A 90 8.72 11.26 -15.00
C ASN A 90 9.43 12.60 -14.73
N LYS A 91 9.55 13.03 -13.45
CA LYS A 91 10.27 14.25 -13.09
C LYS A 91 11.74 14.21 -13.50
N CYS A 92 12.39 13.05 -13.38
CA CYS A 92 13.75 12.87 -13.90
C CYS A 92 13.78 13.01 -15.42
N SER A 93 12.80 12.44 -16.12
CA SER A 93 12.69 12.52 -17.58
C SER A 93 12.52 13.97 -18.03
N GLU A 94 11.61 14.71 -17.41
CA GLU A 94 11.36 16.14 -17.67
C GLU A 94 12.60 16.99 -17.42
N ARG A 95 13.26 16.81 -16.26
CA ARG A 95 14.52 17.50 -15.91
C ARG A 95 15.59 17.28 -16.98
N ASP A 96 15.67 16.06 -17.51
CA ASP A 96 16.73 15.66 -18.43
C ASP A 96 16.34 15.86 -19.91
N GLY A 97 15.14 16.42 -20.18
CA GLY A 97 14.62 16.72 -21.52
C GLY A 97 14.22 15.49 -22.32
N LEU A 98 13.79 14.42 -21.65
CA LEU A 98 13.36 13.14 -22.22
C LEU A 98 11.83 13.04 -22.23
N LYS A 99 11.27 12.17 -23.09
CA LYS A 99 9.84 11.88 -23.07
C LYS A 99 9.49 11.07 -21.83
N ALA A 100 8.57 11.58 -21.00
CA ALA A 100 8.05 10.85 -19.85
C ALA A 100 7.48 9.48 -20.28
N CYS A 101 7.81 8.42 -19.53
CA CYS A 101 7.32 7.07 -19.81
C CYS A 101 5.90 6.86 -19.32
N TYR A 102 5.47 7.53 -18.25
CA TYR A 102 4.16 7.28 -17.65
C TYR A 102 3.15 8.38 -17.99
N ASP A 103 1.95 7.99 -18.37
CA ASP A 103 0.80 8.89 -18.31
C ASP A 103 0.35 9.01 -16.84
N VAL A 104 0.40 10.20 -16.25
CA VAL A 104 0.06 10.42 -14.83
C VAL A 104 -1.44 10.42 -14.56
N LYS A 105 -2.29 10.15 -15.54
CA LYS A 105 -3.76 9.99 -15.40
C LYS A 105 -4.16 8.53 -15.49
N THR A 106 -3.50 7.73 -16.33
CA THR A 106 -3.82 6.30 -16.49
C THR A 106 -2.81 5.37 -15.84
N TRP A 107 -1.60 5.86 -15.56
CA TRP A 107 -0.40 5.12 -15.16
C TRP A 107 0.10 4.10 -16.16
N ASP A 108 -0.35 4.20 -17.41
CA ASP A 108 0.19 3.40 -18.48
C ASP A 108 1.63 3.81 -18.76
N CYS A 109 2.49 2.81 -18.96
CA CYS A 109 3.89 3.00 -19.26
C CYS A 109 4.13 2.80 -20.75
N ASP A 110 4.54 3.86 -21.46
CA ASP A 110 5.12 3.77 -22.78
C ASP A 110 6.56 3.23 -22.68
N LEU A 111 6.68 1.91 -22.77
CA LEU A 111 7.98 1.22 -22.75
C LEU A 111 8.88 1.60 -23.93
N SER A 112 8.37 2.27 -24.97
CA SER A 112 9.15 2.71 -26.13
C SER A 112 9.76 4.10 -25.97
N ALA A 113 9.31 4.87 -24.98
CA ALA A 113 9.85 6.19 -24.68
C ALA A 113 11.33 6.12 -24.24
N ASP A 114 12.03 7.25 -24.39
CA ASP A 114 13.45 7.39 -24.03
C ASP A 114 13.67 7.88 -22.59
N GLY A 115 12.59 8.19 -21.87
CA GLY A 115 12.62 8.61 -20.47
C GLY A 115 12.94 7.49 -19.48
N TYR A 116 12.94 7.87 -18.21
CA TYR A 116 13.13 6.96 -17.10
C TYR A 116 11.81 6.26 -16.75
N ARG A 117 11.94 5.00 -16.34
CA ARG A 117 10.84 4.19 -15.79
C ARG A 117 11.33 3.19 -14.75
N LEU A 118 10.39 2.52 -14.09
CA LEU A 118 10.71 1.34 -13.31
C LEU A 118 11.11 0.18 -14.24
N PRO A 119 12.03 -0.72 -13.81
CA PRO A 119 12.30 -1.94 -14.55
C PRO A 119 11.03 -2.79 -14.64
N THR A 120 10.86 -3.50 -15.74
CA THR A 120 9.97 -4.66 -15.74
C THR A 120 10.52 -5.75 -14.81
N GLU A 121 9.68 -6.67 -14.34
CA GLU A 121 10.09 -7.83 -13.52
C GLU A 121 11.16 -8.66 -14.24
N ALA A 122 11.03 -8.81 -15.56
CA ALA A 122 12.01 -9.49 -16.41
C ALA A 122 13.35 -8.75 -16.50
N GLU A 123 13.33 -7.43 -16.75
CA GLU A 123 14.55 -6.61 -16.75
C GLU A 123 15.24 -6.62 -15.39
N TRP A 124 14.47 -6.55 -14.31
CA TRP A 124 14.99 -6.62 -12.95
C TRP A 124 15.67 -7.96 -12.68
N GLU A 125 15.01 -9.07 -13.03
CA GLU A 125 15.56 -10.42 -12.84
C GLU A 125 16.83 -10.63 -13.67
N GLN A 126 16.83 -10.19 -14.92
CA GLN A 126 18.01 -10.24 -15.79
C GLN A 126 19.17 -9.42 -15.21
N ALA A 127 18.90 -8.18 -14.80
CA ALA A 127 19.87 -7.32 -14.14
C ALA A 127 20.43 -7.97 -12.88
N CYS A 128 19.56 -8.57 -12.05
CA CYS A 128 19.97 -9.24 -10.83
C CYS A 128 20.89 -10.41 -11.16
N ARG A 129 20.50 -11.29 -12.08
CA ARG A 129 21.25 -12.50 -12.46
C ARG A 129 22.61 -12.20 -13.07
N ALA A 130 22.76 -11.08 -13.77
CA ALA A 130 23.99 -10.68 -14.45
C ALA A 130 24.61 -11.80 -15.30
N GLY A 131 23.78 -12.53 -16.05
CA GLY A 131 24.18 -13.67 -16.89
C GLY A 131 24.26 -15.02 -16.17
N GLY A 132 24.05 -15.09 -14.86
CA GLY A 132 24.00 -16.32 -14.08
C GLY A 132 22.63 -17.02 -14.09
N THR A 133 22.62 -18.32 -13.79
CA THR A 133 21.40 -19.16 -13.69
C THR A 133 21.09 -19.62 -12.26
N GLY A 134 21.93 -19.27 -11.29
CA GLY A 134 21.80 -19.71 -9.90
C GLY A 134 20.62 -19.08 -9.17
N LYS A 135 20.37 -19.57 -7.95
CA LYS A 135 19.41 -19.02 -6.98
C LYS A 135 19.76 -17.58 -6.58
N TYR A 136 21.05 -17.24 -6.59
CA TYR A 136 21.59 -15.92 -6.27
C TYR A 136 22.40 -15.35 -7.47
N PRO A 137 22.66 -14.02 -7.50
CA PRO A 137 23.54 -13.40 -8.50
C PRO A 137 24.97 -13.96 -8.54
N PHE A 138 25.39 -14.66 -7.49
CA PHE A 138 26.74 -15.23 -7.29
C PHE A 138 26.76 -16.76 -7.28
N GLY A 139 25.67 -17.42 -7.72
CA GLY A 139 25.56 -18.88 -7.74
C GLY A 139 24.52 -19.41 -6.74
N ASP A 140 24.71 -20.62 -6.23
CA ASP A 140 23.73 -21.31 -5.36
C ASP A 140 24.14 -21.39 -3.87
N ASP A 141 25.35 -20.96 -3.55
CA ASP A 141 25.90 -21.05 -2.19
C ASP A 141 25.36 -19.93 -1.28
N ALA A 142 24.38 -20.29 -0.44
CA ALA A 142 23.75 -19.37 0.50
C ALA A 142 24.73 -18.76 1.53
N ALA A 143 25.88 -19.39 1.79
CA ALA A 143 26.87 -18.84 2.73
C ALA A 143 27.45 -17.50 2.25
N GLN A 144 27.41 -17.24 0.95
CA GLN A 144 27.90 -15.99 0.36
C GLN A 144 26.87 -14.85 0.45
N LEU A 145 25.61 -15.13 0.79
CA LEU A 145 24.53 -14.13 0.79
C LEU A 145 24.87 -12.88 1.60
N GLY A 146 25.53 -13.03 2.75
CA GLY A 146 25.90 -11.90 3.61
C GLY A 146 26.88 -10.90 2.99
N ARG A 147 27.60 -11.29 1.93
CA ARG A 147 28.52 -10.42 1.16
C ARG A 147 27.77 -9.54 0.15
N PHE A 148 26.62 -9.98 -0.33
CA PHE A 148 25.88 -9.36 -1.43
C PHE A 148 24.55 -8.73 -1.02
N ALA A 149 23.99 -9.11 0.13
CA ALA A 149 22.66 -8.67 0.56
C ALA A 149 22.61 -8.21 2.02
N TRP A 150 21.80 -7.17 2.26
CA TRP A 150 21.34 -6.80 3.60
C TRP A 150 20.04 -7.54 3.92
N THR A 151 20.06 -8.37 4.97
CA THR A 151 18.95 -9.25 5.39
C THR A 151 18.74 -9.12 6.89
N LYS A 152 17.68 -9.74 7.42
CA LYS A 152 17.39 -9.71 8.87
C LYS A 152 18.57 -10.16 9.74
N ALA A 153 19.43 -11.04 9.22
CA ALA A 153 20.55 -11.61 9.95
C ALA A 153 21.76 -10.68 10.08
N ASN A 154 21.94 -9.70 9.17
CA ASN A 154 23.14 -8.85 9.13
C ASN A 154 22.83 -7.35 9.05
N SER A 155 21.56 -6.94 8.98
CA SER A 155 21.17 -5.54 8.82
C SER A 155 21.11 -4.75 10.12
N GLU A 156 21.25 -5.39 11.28
CA GLU A 156 21.02 -4.75 12.59
C GLU A 156 19.61 -4.12 12.71
N GLY A 157 18.65 -4.62 11.93
CA GLY A 157 17.28 -4.12 11.95
C GLY A 157 17.09 -2.75 11.29
N LYS A 158 17.99 -2.34 10.38
CA LYS A 158 17.92 -1.05 9.68
C LYS A 158 18.35 -1.11 8.23
N ILE A 159 17.99 -0.07 7.49
CA ILE A 159 18.50 0.22 6.14
C ILE A 159 19.95 0.74 6.24
N HIS A 160 20.76 0.41 5.23
CA HIS A 160 22.16 0.82 5.13
C HIS A 160 22.42 1.63 3.84
N PRO A 161 23.47 2.47 3.82
CA PRO A 161 23.93 3.13 2.59
C PRO A 161 24.09 2.16 1.42
N VAL A 162 23.71 2.62 0.23
CA VAL A 162 23.83 1.82 -0.99
C VAL A 162 25.29 1.49 -1.28
N GLY A 163 25.54 0.38 -1.98
CA GLY A 163 26.88 0.02 -2.47
C GLY A 163 27.87 -0.45 -1.40
N GLN A 164 27.41 -0.76 -0.19
CA GLN A 164 28.28 -1.29 0.88
C GLN A 164 28.50 -2.82 0.80
N LYS A 165 27.63 -3.53 0.06
CA LYS A 165 27.78 -4.95 -0.25
C LYS A 165 28.46 -5.12 -1.60
N GLU A 166 28.97 -6.33 -1.87
CA GLU A 166 29.59 -6.64 -3.16
C GLU A 166 28.57 -6.53 -4.30
N PRO A 167 28.96 -5.97 -5.46
CA PRO A 167 28.11 -5.95 -6.63
C PRO A 167 28.00 -7.33 -7.29
N ASN A 168 26.96 -7.53 -8.09
CA ASN A 168 26.92 -8.68 -9.00
C ASN A 168 27.92 -8.53 -10.17
N ALA A 169 27.95 -9.51 -11.08
CA ALA A 169 28.89 -9.54 -12.20
C ALA A 169 28.78 -8.36 -13.18
N TRP A 170 27.71 -7.55 -13.11
CA TRP A 170 27.52 -6.33 -13.91
C TRP A 170 27.72 -5.03 -13.12
N GLY A 171 28.24 -5.13 -11.89
CA GLY A 171 28.52 -3.95 -11.07
C GLY A 171 27.30 -3.40 -10.32
N LEU A 172 26.17 -4.12 -10.29
CA LEU A 172 24.96 -3.67 -9.59
C LEU A 172 25.00 -4.06 -8.12
N HIS A 173 24.81 -3.10 -7.23
CA HIS A 173 24.69 -3.35 -5.80
C HIS A 173 23.22 -3.46 -5.37
N ASP A 174 23.01 -4.02 -4.18
CA ASP A 174 21.71 -4.10 -3.50
C ASP A 174 20.60 -4.65 -4.40
N MET A 175 20.93 -5.58 -5.30
CA MET A 175 19.92 -6.30 -6.08
C MET A 175 19.13 -7.29 -5.22
N LEU A 176 19.68 -7.70 -4.06
CA LEU A 176 18.98 -8.49 -3.06
C LEU A 176 19.06 -7.80 -1.70
N GLY A 177 17.95 -7.77 -0.98
CA GLY A 177 17.87 -7.16 0.34
C GLY A 177 17.96 -5.63 0.33
N ASN A 178 18.30 -5.05 1.48
CA ASN A 178 18.25 -3.61 1.79
C ASN A 178 16.83 -3.04 1.68
N VAL A 179 16.28 -2.90 0.47
CA VAL A 179 14.89 -2.50 0.21
C VAL A 179 14.24 -3.40 -0.83
N TRP A 180 12.95 -3.67 -0.66
CA TRP A 180 12.14 -4.22 -1.73
C TRP A 180 12.13 -3.25 -2.91
N GLN A 181 12.22 -3.75 -4.14
CA GLN A 181 12.27 -2.88 -5.31
C GLN A 181 11.01 -3.00 -6.16
N TRP A 182 10.31 -1.89 -6.36
CA TRP A 182 9.17 -1.82 -7.27
C TRP A 182 9.57 -2.15 -8.70
N THR A 183 8.75 -2.95 -9.37
CA THR A 183 8.81 -3.15 -10.82
C THR A 183 7.56 -2.58 -11.49
N ASN A 184 7.60 -2.47 -12.82
CA ASN A 184 6.49 -1.97 -13.60
C ASN A 184 5.30 -2.95 -13.65
N ASP A 185 5.51 -4.24 -13.39
CA ASP A 185 4.56 -5.30 -13.71
C ASP A 185 3.40 -5.40 -12.72
N TRP A 186 2.24 -5.79 -13.24
CA TRP A 186 1.11 -6.22 -12.42
C TRP A 186 1.38 -7.63 -11.89
N ALA A 187 1.34 -7.79 -10.57
CA ALA A 187 1.29 -9.11 -9.95
C ALA A 187 -0.09 -9.75 -10.15
N ASP A 188 -1.11 -8.91 -10.08
CA ASP A 188 -2.52 -9.22 -10.30
C ASP A 188 -3.20 -7.94 -10.81
N ALA A 189 -3.54 -7.92 -12.10
CA ALA A 189 -4.11 -6.74 -12.74
C ALA A 189 -5.56 -6.49 -12.31
N GLU A 190 -6.31 -7.56 -11.99
CA GLU A 190 -7.69 -7.48 -11.51
C GLU A 190 -7.71 -6.90 -10.09
N LYS A 191 -6.84 -7.41 -9.21
CA LYS A 191 -6.69 -6.89 -7.84
C LYS A 191 -5.84 -5.63 -7.75
N ARG A 192 -5.33 -5.14 -8.89
CA ARG A 192 -4.49 -3.95 -9.02
C ARG A 192 -3.29 -3.95 -8.07
N GLN A 193 -2.60 -5.07 -7.96
CA GLN A 193 -1.38 -5.21 -7.16
C GLN A 193 -0.14 -5.24 -8.07
N ARG A 194 0.90 -4.49 -7.72
CA ARG A 194 2.18 -4.45 -8.46
C ARG A 194 3.21 -5.35 -7.80
N VAL A 195 4.26 -5.68 -8.56
CA VAL A 195 5.34 -6.56 -8.10
C VAL A 195 6.46 -5.78 -7.40
N LEU A 196 6.96 -6.37 -6.32
CA LEU A 196 8.20 -6.03 -5.63
C LEU A 196 9.16 -7.21 -5.71
N ARG A 197 10.46 -6.95 -5.84
CA ARG A 197 11.50 -8.00 -5.97
C ARG A 197 12.63 -7.84 -4.96
N GLY A 198 13.31 -8.96 -4.69
CA GLY A 198 14.64 -9.00 -4.06
C GLY A 198 14.71 -9.06 -2.54
N GLY A 199 13.60 -8.82 -1.83
CA GLY A 199 13.59 -8.75 -0.36
C GLY A 199 14.11 -7.42 0.18
N ALA A 200 14.13 -7.28 1.50
CA ALA A 200 14.60 -6.08 2.21
C ALA A 200 15.45 -6.44 3.43
N TRP A 201 15.94 -5.41 4.13
CA TRP A 201 16.75 -5.51 5.34
C TRP A 201 16.15 -6.37 6.47
N ASP A 202 14.82 -6.55 6.50
CA ASP A 202 14.07 -7.32 7.50
C ASP A 202 13.69 -8.73 7.01
N THR A 203 14.07 -9.09 5.79
CA THR A 203 13.71 -10.37 5.18
C THR A 203 14.59 -11.49 5.73
N ASP A 204 13.95 -12.62 6.04
CA ASP A 204 14.63 -13.85 6.44
C ASP A 204 15.62 -14.29 5.34
N PRO A 205 16.93 -14.43 5.65
CA PRO A 205 17.92 -14.83 4.64
C PRO A 205 17.60 -16.14 3.93
N ALA A 206 16.85 -17.06 4.54
CA ALA A 206 16.44 -18.32 3.90
C ALA A 206 15.47 -18.11 2.73
N LYS A 207 14.77 -16.96 2.69
CA LYS A 207 13.80 -16.60 1.64
C LYS A 207 14.38 -15.70 0.55
N VAL A 208 15.48 -15.01 0.82
CA VAL A 208 16.10 -14.08 -0.13
C VAL A 208 16.68 -14.87 -1.29
N GLU A 209 16.25 -14.57 -2.50
CA GLU A 209 16.76 -15.17 -3.75
C GLU A 209 16.30 -14.31 -4.93
N VAL A 210 16.84 -14.58 -6.12
CA VAL A 210 16.48 -13.84 -7.34
C VAL A 210 14.98 -13.88 -7.61
N SER A 211 14.33 -15.04 -7.42
CA SER A 211 12.90 -15.28 -7.65
C SER A 211 11.96 -14.70 -6.57
N LEU A 212 12.51 -14.20 -5.46
CA LEU A 212 11.70 -13.70 -4.37
C LEU A 212 10.88 -12.49 -4.83
N ARG A 213 9.55 -12.64 -4.75
CA ARG A 213 8.58 -11.60 -5.10
C ARG A 213 7.59 -11.35 -3.96
N LYS A 214 7.21 -10.09 -3.80
CA LYS A 214 6.07 -9.64 -3.00
C LYS A 214 5.10 -8.91 -3.94
N LYS A 215 3.81 -8.89 -3.58
CA LYS A 215 2.81 -8.05 -4.25
C LYS A 215 2.28 -7.01 -3.28
N GLU A 216 2.01 -5.81 -3.78
CA GLU A 216 1.60 -4.68 -2.95
C GLU A 216 0.73 -3.71 -3.74
N PHE A 217 -0.15 -2.99 -3.05
CA PHE A 217 -0.99 -1.97 -3.69
C PHE A 217 -0.16 -0.75 -4.11
N PRO A 218 -0.37 -0.21 -5.32
CA PRO A 218 0.49 0.84 -5.86
C PRO A 218 0.32 2.21 -5.19
N VAL A 219 -0.79 2.45 -4.48
CA VAL A 219 -1.20 3.79 -3.97
C VAL A 219 -1.74 3.78 -2.54
N TYR A 220 -2.10 2.61 -2.01
CA TYR A 220 -2.77 2.53 -0.71
C TYR A 220 -1.79 2.14 0.39
N THR A 221 -1.49 3.09 1.27
CA THR A 221 -0.84 2.80 2.56
C THR A 221 -1.63 3.49 3.66
N ASP A 222 -2.28 2.69 4.49
CA ASP A 222 -2.70 3.16 5.80
C ASP A 222 -1.47 3.65 6.58
N ALA A 223 -1.59 4.75 7.32
CA ALA A 223 -0.55 5.22 8.24
C ALA A 223 -0.14 4.12 9.25
N CYS A 224 -1.00 3.15 9.54
CA CYS A 224 -0.67 2.01 10.40
C CYS A 224 0.17 0.93 9.69
N PHE A 225 -0.03 0.72 8.38
CA PHE A 225 0.49 -0.45 7.65
C PHE A 225 1.41 -0.11 6.47
N GLY A 226 1.78 1.17 6.31
CA GLY A 226 2.76 1.59 5.30
C GLY A 226 4.08 0.81 5.42
N VAL A 227 4.52 0.21 4.32
CA VAL A 227 5.69 -0.66 4.28
C VAL A 227 6.95 0.21 4.22
N ASP A 228 7.68 0.28 5.33
CA ASP A 228 8.89 1.11 5.48
C ASP A 228 10.12 0.60 4.71
N SER A 229 9.97 -0.47 3.92
CA SER A 229 11.05 -1.15 3.21
C SER A 229 10.91 -1.14 1.68
N ASN A 230 9.87 -0.51 1.12
CA ASN A 230 9.71 -0.40 -0.33
C ASN A 230 10.51 0.78 -0.90
N GLY A 231 11.47 0.48 -1.77
CA GLY A 231 12.23 1.43 -2.59
C GLY A 231 12.13 1.06 -4.06
N PHE A 232 13.04 1.58 -4.87
CA PHE A 232 13.08 1.30 -6.31
C PHE A 232 14.42 1.71 -6.93
N ARG A 233 14.63 1.30 -8.18
CA ARG A 233 15.67 1.79 -9.08
C ARG A 233 15.07 2.12 -10.44
N ARG A 234 15.73 2.96 -11.23
CA ARG A 234 15.23 3.33 -12.56
C ARG A 234 15.95 2.56 -13.66
N VAL A 235 15.26 2.44 -14.79
CA VAL A 235 15.83 2.08 -16.08
C VAL A 235 15.47 3.11 -17.14
N LYS A 236 16.23 3.15 -18.23
CA LYS A 236 15.85 3.80 -19.50
C LYS A 236 16.37 2.98 -20.67
N ASN A 237 15.69 3.02 -21.81
CA ASN A 237 16.13 2.26 -22.98
C ASN A 237 17.50 2.75 -23.48
N ALA A 238 18.34 1.84 -23.96
CA ALA A 238 19.61 2.22 -24.58
C ALA A 238 19.38 2.51 -26.08
N THR A 239 19.41 3.79 -26.47
CA THR A 239 19.37 4.17 -27.88
C THR A 239 20.70 3.86 -28.55
N LEU A 240 20.76 2.82 -29.38
CA LEU A 240 21.80 2.70 -30.41
C LEU A 240 21.33 3.41 -31.69
N PRO A 241 22.23 4.02 -32.49
CA PRO A 241 21.85 4.62 -33.78
C PRO A 241 21.18 3.56 -34.66
N LYS A 242 19.94 3.83 -35.11
CA LYS A 242 19.21 2.91 -35.99
C LYS A 242 19.91 2.82 -37.35
N ALA A 243 20.33 1.61 -37.74
CA ALA A 243 20.32 1.21 -39.15
C ALA A 243 18.94 0.61 -39.44
N GLY A 244 18.26 1.14 -40.46
CA GLY A 244 16.86 0.85 -40.71
C GLY A 244 16.58 -0.57 -41.21
N SER A 245 15.39 -1.08 -40.92
CA SER A 245 14.49 -1.66 -41.93
C SER A 245 13.11 -1.98 -41.35
N ALA A 246 12.11 -1.68 -42.20
CA ALA A 246 10.78 -2.24 -42.39
C ALA A 246 9.85 -2.60 -41.20
N GLU A 247 8.70 -1.93 -41.23
CA GLU A 247 7.42 -2.28 -40.60
C GLU A 247 6.98 -3.73 -40.89
N VAL A 248 6.52 -4.44 -39.85
CA VAL A 248 5.66 -5.62 -40.00
C VAL A 248 4.49 -5.47 -39.03
N ALA A 249 3.28 -5.58 -39.58
CA ALA A 249 2.00 -5.43 -38.89
C ALA A 249 1.77 -6.50 -37.80
N PRO A 250 0.98 -6.21 -36.74
CA PRO A 250 0.71 -7.16 -35.66
C PRO A 250 -0.30 -8.24 -36.09
N PRO A 251 -0.11 -9.52 -35.70
CA PRO A 251 -1.15 -10.53 -35.84
C PRO A 251 -2.21 -10.42 -34.72
N ALA A 252 -3.42 -10.84 -35.07
CA ALA A 252 -4.62 -10.77 -34.25
C ALA A 252 -4.55 -11.58 -32.95
N SER A 253 -5.25 -11.07 -31.93
CA SER A 253 -5.45 -11.67 -30.61
C SER A 253 -6.00 -13.11 -30.66
N PRO A 254 -5.41 -14.06 -29.93
CA PRO A 254 -6.09 -15.32 -29.64
C PRO A 254 -7.03 -15.16 -28.44
N SER A 255 -8.19 -15.80 -28.59
CA SER A 255 -9.28 -15.94 -27.64
C SER A 255 -8.90 -16.63 -26.33
N ALA A 256 -9.65 -16.29 -25.28
CA ALA A 256 -9.51 -16.73 -23.90
C ALA A 256 -9.48 -18.27 -23.72
N PRO A 257 -8.66 -18.81 -22.80
CA PRO A 257 -8.87 -20.16 -22.28
C PRO A 257 -9.90 -20.16 -21.14
N GLU A 258 -10.70 -21.23 -21.12
CA GLU A 258 -11.74 -21.53 -20.13
C GLU A 258 -11.26 -21.52 -18.68
N ALA A 259 -12.18 -21.13 -17.80
CA ALA A 259 -12.02 -21.09 -16.35
C ALA A 259 -11.65 -22.46 -15.77
N LYS A 260 -10.59 -22.49 -14.96
CA LYS A 260 -10.32 -23.60 -14.01
C LYS A 260 -10.96 -23.29 -12.65
N PRO A 261 -11.42 -24.32 -11.93
CA PRO A 261 -12.30 -24.16 -10.78
C PRO A 261 -11.60 -23.55 -9.57
N SER A 262 -12.39 -22.83 -8.79
CA SER A 262 -12.05 -22.19 -7.52
C SER A 262 -11.35 -23.14 -6.53
N PRO A 263 -10.44 -22.63 -5.68
CA PRO A 263 -9.89 -23.42 -4.57
C PRO A 263 -11.01 -23.86 -3.61
N PRO A 264 -10.87 -25.01 -2.93
CA PRO A 264 -11.92 -25.55 -2.07
C PRO A 264 -12.19 -24.62 -0.90
N ALA A 265 -13.47 -24.53 -0.54
CA ALA A 265 -13.98 -23.81 0.62
C ALA A 265 -13.15 -24.15 1.87
N SER A 266 -12.67 -23.12 2.56
CA SER A 266 -12.21 -23.26 3.93
C SER A 266 -13.33 -23.85 4.78
N THR A 267 -12.98 -24.86 5.58
CA THR A 267 -13.84 -25.52 6.57
C THR A 267 -14.70 -24.49 7.32
N PRO A 268 -16.02 -24.71 7.49
CA PRO A 268 -16.85 -23.79 8.26
C PRO A 268 -16.29 -23.68 9.68
N ALA A 269 -15.80 -22.50 10.04
CA ALA A 269 -15.59 -22.15 11.43
C ALA A 269 -16.95 -22.27 12.15
N ALA A 270 -16.92 -22.84 13.35
CA ALA A 270 -18.12 -23.04 14.17
C ALA A 270 -18.96 -21.76 14.22
N ALA A 271 -20.28 -21.90 14.10
CA ALA A 271 -21.22 -20.79 14.23
C ALA A 271 -20.89 -20.00 15.51
N GLY A 272 -20.45 -18.76 15.34
CA GLY A 272 -20.11 -17.88 16.46
C GLY A 272 -21.31 -17.69 17.38
N LYS A 273 -21.04 -17.40 18.66
CA LYS A 273 -22.09 -16.97 19.60
C LYS A 273 -22.95 -15.88 18.94
N THR A 274 -24.27 -16.02 18.98
CA THR A 274 -25.18 -14.97 18.51
C THR A 274 -25.54 -14.04 19.67
N ILE A 275 -25.48 -12.72 19.46
CA ILE A 275 -26.01 -11.74 20.41
C ILE A 275 -27.47 -11.43 20.02
N PRO A 276 -28.48 -11.81 20.83
CA PRO A 276 -29.88 -11.52 20.51
C PRO A 276 -30.16 -10.02 20.56
N GLY A 277 -31.06 -9.54 19.70
CA GLY A 277 -31.59 -8.17 19.77
C GLY A 277 -30.68 -7.07 19.22
N LEU A 278 -29.61 -7.41 18.49
CA LEU A 278 -28.83 -6.41 17.75
C LEU A 278 -29.72 -5.71 16.71
N LYS A 279 -29.61 -4.38 16.66
CA LYS A 279 -30.37 -3.50 15.77
C LYS A 279 -29.46 -2.72 14.84
N GLY A 280 -30.03 -2.25 13.74
CA GLY A 280 -29.36 -1.38 12.79
C GLY A 280 -28.57 -2.13 11.73
N THR A 281 -27.75 -1.37 11.01
CA THR A 281 -27.10 -1.80 9.77
C THR A 281 -25.59 -1.64 9.88
N ILE A 282 -24.84 -2.63 9.39
CA ILE A 282 -23.39 -2.60 9.28
C ILE A 282 -23.00 -2.55 7.79
N VAL A 283 -22.08 -1.66 7.44
CA VAL A 283 -21.35 -1.69 6.16
C VAL A 283 -19.93 -2.14 6.40
N PHE A 284 -19.36 -2.85 5.44
CA PHE A 284 -18.01 -3.42 5.53
C PHE A 284 -17.46 -3.68 4.12
N VAL A 285 -16.16 -3.96 4.02
CA VAL A 285 -15.52 -4.40 2.78
C VAL A 285 -15.45 -5.92 2.77
N SER A 286 -15.71 -6.57 1.63
CA SER A 286 -15.53 -8.02 1.47
C SER A 286 -14.93 -8.38 0.12
N ASP A 287 -14.07 -9.40 0.09
CA ASP A 287 -13.47 -9.96 -1.14
C ASP A 287 -14.29 -11.10 -1.78
N ARG A 288 -15.43 -11.47 -1.19
CA ARG A 288 -16.19 -12.67 -1.56
C ARG A 288 -16.73 -12.69 -3.00
N SER A 289 -16.80 -11.53 -3.65
CA SER A 289 -17.19 -11.39 -5.06
C SER A 289 -16.00 -11.40 -6.03
N GLY A 290 -14.78 -11.68 -5.56
CA GLY A 290 -13.55 -11.72 -6.35
C GLY A 290 -12.75 -10.41 -6.35
N ALA A 291 -13.37 -9.31 -5.93
CA ALA A 291 -12.76 -8.00 -5.70
C ALA A 291 -13.20 -7.44 -4.33
N LEU A 292 -12.45 -6.47 -3.80
CA LEU A 292 -12.84 -5.75 -2.59
C LEU A 292 -14.04 -4.85 -2.90
N GLU A 293 -15.21 -5.25 -2.42
CA GLU A 293 -16.46 -4.53 -2.64
C GLU A 293 -17.05 -4.04 -1.31
N ILE A 294 -17.89 -3.01 -1.35
CA ILE A 294 -18.67 -2.57 -0.20
C ILE A 294 -19.90 -3.46 -0.05
N TRP A 295 -20.06 -4.03 1.13
CA TRP A 295 -21.17 -4.88 1.53
C TRP A 295 -21.95 -4.24 2.67
N ARG A 296 -23.20 -4.66 2.78
CA ARG A 296 -24.11 -4.26 3.83
C ARG A 296 -24.78 -5.48 4.43
N MET A 297 -25.05 -5.44 5.73
CA MET A 297 -25.80 -6.45 6.45
C MET A 297 -26.59 -5.85 7.61
N HIS A 298 -27.60 -6.57 8.08
CA HIS A 298 -28.20 -6.31 9.38
C HIS A 298 -27.17 -6.57 10.49
N ALA A 299 -27.22 -5.83 11.60
CA ALA A 299 -26.25 -5.95 12.69
C ALA A 299 -26.14 -7.37 13.30
N SER A 300 -27.19 -8.18 13.15
CA SER A 300 -27.18 -9.60 13.52
C SER A 300 -26.39 -10.51 12.56
N GLY A 301 -25.74 -9.98 11.53
CA GLY A 301 -25.04 -10.74 10.49
C GLY A 301 -25.94 -11.29 9.37
N ARG A 302 -27.25 -11.01 9.40
CA ARG A 302 -28.21 -11.45 8.37
C ARG A 302 -28.25 -10.48 7.18
N ASP A 303 -28.86 -10.92 6.09
CA ASP A 303 -29.17 -10.08 4.92
C ASP A 303 -27.93 -9.43 4.27
N GLN A 304 -26.82 -10.18 4.23
CA GLN A 304 -25.56 -9.72 3.65
C GLN A 304 -25.68 -9.58 2.12
N LYS A 305 -25.40 -8.40 1.58
CA LYS A 305 -25.42 -8.14 0.13
C LYS A 305 -24.40 -7.09 -0.31
N PRO A 306 -23.87 -7.19 -1.55
CA PRO A 306 -22.96 -6.19 -2.09
C PRO A 306 -23.73 -4.93 -2.49
N LEU A 307 -23.17 -3.76 -2.19
CA LEU A 307 -23.62 -2.45 -2.67
C LEU A 307 -22.86 -2.03 -3.93
N THR A 308 -21.63 -2.51 -4.13
CA THR A 308 -20.79 -2.23 -5.30
C THR A 308 -20.44 -3.51 -6.05
N LYS A 309 -20.21 -3.41 -7.36
CA LYS A 309 -19.91 -4.55 -8.27
C LYS A 309 -18.96 -4.19 -9.41
N GLU A 310 -18.27 -3.05 -9.33
CA GLU A 310 -17.54 -2.47 -10.47
C GLU A 310 -16.18 -3.15 -10.73
N GLY A 311 -15.78 -4.16 -9.92
CA GLY A 311 -14.51 -4.86 -10.10
C GLY A 311 -13.28 -4.00 -9.79
N THR A 312 -13.49 -2.78 -9.28
CA THR A 312 -12.45 -1.91 -8.74
C THR A 312 -12.43 -2.00 -7.22
N PRO A 313 -11.26 -2.11 -6.56
CA PRO A 313 -11.23 -2.20 -5.11
C PRO A 313 -11.87 -0.99 -4.42
N HIS A 314 -12.75 -1.24 -3.46
CA HIS A 314 -13.42 -0.26 -2.62
C HIS A 314 -13.01 -0.42 -1.15
N ALA A 315 -12.94 0.69 -0.42
CA ALA A 315 -12.49 0.73 0.98
C ALA A 315 -13.19 1.83 1.79
N ASP A 316 -12.92 1.85 3.09
CA ASP A 316 -13.30 2.90 4.05
C ASP A 316 -14.79 3.31 4.04
N PRO A 317 -15.77 2.37 4.03
CA PRO A 317 -17.17 2.77 4.04
C PRO A 317 -17.52 3.46 5.37
N LYS A 318 -18.23 4.60 5.29
CA LYS A 318 -18.71 5.37 6.44
C LYS A 318 -20.12 5.89 6.21
N PHE A 319 -21.03 5.59 7.13
CA PHE A 319 -22.38 6.15 7.11
C PHE A 319 -22.34 7.66 7.35
N SER A 320 -23.24 8.38 6.68
CA SER A 320 -23.55 9.77 7.04
C SER A 320 -24.14 9.83 8.45
N PRO A 321 -24.07 10.99 9.14
CA PRO A 321 -24.63 11.14 10.49
C PRO A 321 -26.13 10.81 10.57
N ASP A 322 -26.88 11.03 9.49
CA ASP A 322 -28.30 10.68 9.37
C ASP A 322 -28.56 9.22 8.94
N GLY A 323 -27.49 8.46 8.67
CA GLY A 323 -27.50 7.06 8.23
C GLY A 323 -28.04 6.81 6.82
N LYS A 324 -28.35 7.86 6.03
CA LYS A 324 -29.00 7.69 4.71
C LYS A 324 -28.03 7.47 3.56
N SER A 325 -26.77 7.87 3.72
CA SER A 325 -25.73 7.82 2.69
C SER A 325 -24.48 7.12 3.20
N ILE A 326 -23.63 6.69 2.27
CA ILE A 326 -22.35 6.04 2.54
C ILE A 326 -21.26 6.78 1.76
N LEU A 327 -20.24 7.27 2.47
CA LEU A 327 -18.95 7.63 1.86
C LEU A 327 -18.10 6.38 1.75
N TYR A 328 -17.32 6.27 0.69
CA TYR A 328 -16.34 5.20 0.52
C TYR A 328 -15.19 5.65 -0.38
N THR A 329 -14.06 4.99 -0.24
CA THR A 329 -12.91 5.12 -1.15
C THR A 329 -13.10 4.16 -2.33
N ALA A 330 -12.99 4.64 -3.56
CA ALA A 330 -12.88 3.82 -4.76
C ALA A 330 -11.52 4.00 -5.42
N LEU A 331 -10.85 2.91 -5.77
CA LEU A 331 -9.60 2.97 -6.54
C LEU A 331 -9.93 2.97 -8.04
N LYS A 332 -10.09 4.16 -8.65
CA LYS A 332 -10.32 4.32 -10.09
C LYS A 332 -9.03 4.73 -10.80
N GLY A 333 -8.63 3.95 -11.81
CA GLY A 333 -7.34 4.16 -12.50
C GLY A 333 -6.13 4.07 -11.57
N GLY A 334 -6.23 3.32 -10.46
CA GLY A 334 -5.19 3.25 -9.43
C GLY A 334 -5.20 4.41 -8.43
N PHE A 335 -6.01 5.45 -8.63
CA PHE A 335 -6.10 6.58 -7.72
C PHE A 335 -7.25 6.42 -6.73
N PRO A 336 -7.05 6.74 -5.45
CA PRO A 336 -8.13 6.83 -4.51
C PRO A 336 -9.00 8.04 -4.82
N GLU A 337 -10.29 7.79 -4.93
CA GLU A 337 -11.34 8.79 -5.04
C GLU A 337 -12.33 8.58 -3.91
N VAL A 338 -12.83 9.67 -3.34
CA VAL A 338 -13.92 9.63 -2.37
C VAL A 338 -15.23 9.69 -3.13
N TRP A 339 -16.07 8.69 -2.93
CA TRP A 339 -17.38 8.53 -3.54
C TRP A 339 -18.48 8.55 -2.49
N LEU A 340 -19.66 8.97 -2.92
CA LEU A 340 -20.87 9.03 -2.12
C LEU A 340 -21.97 8.23 -2.83
N MET A 341 -22.66 7.37 -2.09
CA MET A 341 -23.85 6.66 -2.57
C MET A 341 -24.96 6.67 -1.51
N GLY A 342 -26.19 6.39 -1.92
CA GLY A 342 -27.27 6.08 -0.99
C GLY A 342 -26.98 4.81 -0.19
N ARG A 343 -27.59 4.66 0.98
CA ARG A 343 -27.42 3.47 1.84
C ARG A 343 -27.78 2.16 1.13
N ASP A 344 -28.65 2.22 0.12
CA ASP A 344 -29.07 1.10 -0.72
C ASP A 344 -28.12 0.82 -1.90
N GLY A 345 -27.05 1.62 -2.06
CA GLY A 345 -26.10 1.56 -3.16
C GLY A 345 -26.47 2.42 -4.37
N SER A 346 -27.60 3.14 -4.33
CA SER A 346 -28.05 3.97 -5.44
C SER A 346 -27.27 5.30 -5.55
N GLY A 347 -27.30 5.92 -6.73
CA GLY A 347 -26.85 7.31 -6.90
C GLY A 347 -25.35 7.57 -6.64
N ALA A 348 -24.49 6.57 -6.86
CA ALA A 348 -23.05 6.69 -6.65
C ALA A 348 -22.45 7.85 -7.47
N LYS A 349 -21.75 8.77 -6.79
CA LYS A 349 -21.05 9.90 -7.42
C LYS A 349 -19.73 10.21 -6.72
N LYS A 350 -18.73 10.63 -7.50
CA LYS A 350 -17.47 11.15 -6.97
C LYS A 350 -17.69 12.49 -6.27
N VAL A 351 -17.10 12.67 -5.09
CA VAL A 351 -17.16 13.93 -4.32
C VAL A 351 -15.79 14.58 -4.14
N ALA A 352 -14.70 13.81 -4.12
CA ALA A 352 -13.34 14.33 -4.02
C ALA A 352 -12.30 13.33 -4.55
N ALA A 353 -11.07 13.80 -4.81
CA ALA A 353 -9.91 12.91 -4.89
C ALA A 353 -9.38 12.62 -3.46
N GLY A 354 -8.74 11.48 -3.24
CA GLY A 354 -8.23 11.07 -1.92
C GLY A 354 -8.97 9.86 -1.35
N SER A 355 -8.67 9.51 -0.10
CA SER A 355 -9.13 8.30 0.59
C SER A 355 -9.51 8.58 2.04
N GLN A 356 -9.98 7.54 2.74
CA GLN A 356 -10.16 7.51 4.19
C GLN A 356 -11.03 8.67 4.71
N ALA A 357 -12.09 8.99 3.98
CA ALA A 357 -12.93 10.13 4.31
C ALA A 357 -13.85 9.85 5.51
N ALA A 358 -14.10 10.87 6.31
CA ALA A 358 -15.08 10.83 7.41
C ALA A 358 -15.96 12.08 7.37
N TRP A 359 -17.22 11.91 7.80
CA TRP A 359 -18.20 12.99 7.85
C TRP A 359 -17.95 13.96 9.01
N SER A 360 -18.25 15.24 8.79
CA SER A 360 -18.54 16.14 9.90
C SER A 360 -19.86 15.73 10.58
N PRO A 361 -20.05 15.98 11.89
CA PRO A 361 -21.26 15.61 12.62
C PRO A 361 -22.55 16.22 12.05
N ASP A 362 -22.44 17.37 11.40
CA ASP A 362 -23.57 18.04 10.74
C ASP A 362 -23.84 17.55 9.31
N GLY A 363 -23.00 16.65 8.78
CA GLY A 363 -23.12 16.07 7.44
C GLY A 363 -22.80 17.02 6.28
N LYS A 364 -22.28 18.23 6.54
CA LYS A 364 -22.03 19.23 5.48
C LYS A 364 -20.62 19.20 4.90
N SER A 365 -19.68 18.63 5.63
CA SER A 365 -18.27 18.57 5.26
C SER A 365 -17.74 17.15 5.40
N ILE A 366 -16.60 16.93 4.76
CA ILE A 366 -15.81 15.71 4.93
C ILE A 366 -14.38 16.10 5.30
N VAL A 367 -13.76 15.27 6.12
CA VAL A 367 -12.30 15.21 6.23
C VAL A 367 -11.82 14.04 5.38
N LEU A 368 -10.65 14.16 4.74
CA LEU A 368 -10.09 13.12 3.85
C LEU A 368 -8.56 13.17 3.83
N ILE A 369 -7.95 12.07 3.39
CA ILE A 369 -6.51 11.98 3.16
C ILE A 369 -6.20 12.16 1.68
N ARG A 370 -5.23 13.03 1.38
CA ARG A 370 -4.69 13.23 0.04
C ARG A 370 -3.21 13.59 0.15
N GLU A 371 -2.37 12.95 -0.65
CA GLU A 371 -0.93 13.24 -0.69
C GLU A 371 -0.28 13.24 0.71
N ASN A 372 -0.60 12.24 1.53
CA ASN A 372 -0.10 12.08 2.89
C ASN A 372 -0.49 13.20 3.89
N GLN A 373 -1.46 14.04 3.52
CA GLN A 373 -1.98 15.15 4.32
C GLN A 373 -3.47 14.99 4.57
N THR A 374 -3.95 15.63 5.63
CA THR A 374 -5.38 15.70 5.95
C THR A 374 -5.98 16.99 5.37
N TYR A 375 -7.11 16.85 4.67
CA TYR A 375 -7.86 17.96 4.11
C TYR A 375 -9.28 17.97 4.65
N VAL A 376 -9.86 19.17 4.80
CA VAL A 376 -11.29 19.36 5.04
C VAL A 376 -11.91 19.93 3.78
N ARG A 377 -13.04 19.38 3.35
CA ARG A 377 -13.80 19.80 2.18
C ARG A 377 -15.27 19.99 2.53
N GLU A 378 -15.82 21.15 2.17
CA GLU A 378 -17.25 21.40 2.19
C GLU A 378 -17.91 20.74 0.97
N LEU A 379 -18.99 19.99 1.17
CA LEU A 379 -19.60 19.20 0.09
C LEU A 379 -20.39 20.05 -0.92
N GLU A 380 -21.06 21.10 -0.45
CA GLU A 380 -21.91 21.94 -1.30
C GLU A 380 -21.07 22.91 -2.14
N SER A 381 -20.16 23.65 -1.51
CA SER A 381 -19.31 24.65 -2.18
C SER A 381 -18.12 24.01 -2.92
N GLY A 382 -17.71 22.81 -2.52
CA GLY A 382 -16.47 22.18 -2.98
C GLY A 382 -15.19 22.84 -2.44
N LYS A 383 -15.33 23.85 -1.57
CA LYS A 383 -14.20 24.53 -0.94
C LYS A 383 -13.41 23.55 -0.10
N GLU A 384 -12.09 23.59 -0.23
CA GLU A 384 -11.19 22.64 0.40
C GLU A 384 -9.98 23.36 0.99
N GLN A 385 -9.49 22.86 2.12
CA GLN A 385 -8.27 23.37 2.77
C GLN A 385 -7.44 22.22 3.35
N ARG A 386 -6.11 22.35 3.27
CA ARG A 386 -5.17 21.49 4.00
C ARG A 386 -5.29 21.81 5.48
N LEU A 387 -5.58 20.80 6.29
CA LEU A 387 -5.73 20.93 7.73
C LEU A 387 -4.39 20.77 8.46
N THR A 388 -3.55 19.86 7.96
CA THR A 388 -2.29 19.52 8.61
C THR A 388 -1.14 20.42 8.16
N PRO A 389 -0.20 20.75 9.06
CA PRO A 389 1.03 21.45 8.68
C PRO A 389 1.83 20.69 7.62
N GLU A 390 2.59 21.40 6.79
CA GLU A 390 3.32 20.80 5.65
C GLU A 390 4.33 19.73 6.06
N GLN A 391 4.95 19.93 7.23
CA GLN A 391 5.92 19.00 7.79
C GLN A 391 5.27 17.71 8.33
N TRP A 392 3.94 17.64 8.40
CA TRP A 392 3.28 16.40 8.78
C TRP A 392 3.36 15.42 7.62
N GLU A 393 3.89 14.23 7.85
CA GLU A 393 3.98 13.18 6.83
C GLU A 393 3.12 11.98 7.22
N ARG A 394 2.66 11.26 6.19
CA ARG A 394 1.84 10.04 6.29
C ARG A 394 0.67 10.17 7.26
N CYS A 395 -0.18 11.17 7.04
CA CYS A 395 -1.45 11.26 7.74
C CYS A 395 -2.35 10.07 7.34
N GLY A 396 -3.00 9.45 8.32
CA GLY A 396 -3.95 8.34 8.13
C GLY A 396 -5.34 8.70 8.62
N VAL A 397 -6.22 7.70 8.68
CA VAL A 397 -7.66 7.82 8.96
C VAL A 397 -7.98 8.94 9.98
N PRO A 398 -8.56 10.06 9.54
CA PRO A 398 -8.98 11.14 10.40
C PRO A 398 -10.39 10.90 10.97
N ALA A 399 -10.69 11.50 12.13
CA ALA A 399 -12.01 11.43 12.75
C ALA A 399 -12.43 12.76 13.37
N TRP A 400 -13.64 13.22 13.05
CA TRP A 400 -14.23 14.42 13.62
C TRP A 400 -14.71 14.20 15.05
N SER A 401 -14.47 15.18 15.92
CA SER A 401 -15.11 15.24 17.23
C SER A 401 -16.62 15.47 17.06
N PRO A 402 -17.45 14.97 17.99
CA PRO A 402 -18.91 15.10 17.89
C PRO A 402 -19.40 16.55 17.92
N ASP A 403 -18.65 17.46 18.53
CA ASP A 403 -18.99 18.88 18.64
C ASP A 403 -18.62 19.70 17.39
N GLY A 404 -17.95 19.10 16.43
CA GLY A 404 -17.63 19.74 15.17
C GLY A 404 -16.35 20.59 15.14
N LYS A 405 -15.56 20.62 16.21
CA LYS A 405 -14.48 21.62 16.36
C LYS A 405 -13.08 21.07 16.20
N THR A 406 -12.91 19.76 16.40
CA THR A 406 -11.61 19.10 16.46
C THR A 406 -11.60 17.88 15.55
N ILE A 407 -10.46 17.60 14.97
CA ILE A 407 -10.21 16.43 14.14
C ILE A 407 -9.04 15.68 14.76
N ALA A 408 -9.27 14.41 15.10
CA ALA A 408 -8.21 13.49 15.47
C ALA A 408 -7.55 12.95 14.20
N VAL A 409 -6.25 13.13 14.07
CA VAL A 409 -5.45 12.73 12.90
C VAL A 409 -4.34 11.80 13.36
N ALA A 410 -4.29 10.61 12.80
CA ALA A 410 -3.12 9.75 12.92
C ALA A 410 -2.01 10.27 12.01
N SER A 411 -0.77 10.38 12.50
CA SER A 411 0.37 10.81 11.67
C SER A 411 1.68 10.18 12.15
N ARG A 412 2.63 10.01 11.22
CA ARG A 412 4.01 9.53 11.47
C ARG A 412 5.06 10.62 11.25
N HIS A 413 4.70 11.88 11.45
CA HIS A 413 5.66 12.99 11.33
C HIS A 413 6.68 13.03 12.47
N LEU A 414 6.44 12.29 13.55
CA LEU A 414 7.39 12.05 14.64
C LEU A 414 8.02 10.64 14.52
N GLU A 415 8.90 10.28 15.44
CA GLU A 415 9.62 8.99 15.43
C GLU A 415 8.69 7.76 15.45
N SER A 416 7.53 7.89 16.08
CA SER A 416 6.47 6.89 16.15
C SER A 416 5.13 7.45 15.68
N ILE A 417 4.22 6.55 15.27
CA ILE A 417 2.85 6.95 14.96
C ILE A 417 2.15 7.45 16.21
N GLY A 418 1.44 8.57 16.07
CA GLY A 418 0.62 9.14 17.12
C GLY A 418 -0.70 9.68 16.59
N ILE A 419 -1.64 9.89 17.50
CA ILE A 419 -2.90 10.59 17.23
C ILE A 419 -2.77 12.03 17.75
N PHE A 420 -3.08 12.97 16.89
CA PHE A 420 -2.97 14.40 17.14
C PHE A 420 -4.33 15.06 16.96
N LEU A 421 -4.66 15.97 17.85
CA LEU A 421 -5.87 16.78 17.78
C LEU A 421 -5.55 18.09 17.05
N VAL A 422 -6.29 18.36 15.99
CA VAL A 422 -6.17 19.57 15.17
C VAL A 422 -7.52 20.25 15.12
N GLY A 423 -7.56 21.55 15.40
CA GLY A 423 -8.79 22.34 15.24
C GLY A 423 -9.20 22.39 13.77
N VAL A 424 -10.49 22.54 13.48
CA VAL A 424 -10.99 22.72 12.09
C VAL A 424 -10.42 23.96 11.39
N ASP A 425 -9.79 24.87 12.15
CA ASP A 425 -9.02 26.01 11.66
C ASP A 425 -7.57 25.67 11.25
N GLY A 426 -7.19 24.38 11.33
CA GLY A 426 -5.86 23.88 11.00
C GLY A 426 -4.82 24.03 12.11
N LYS A 427 -5.19 24.55 13.29
CA LYS A 427 -4.23 24.72 14.38
C LYS A 427 -4.05 23.43 15.17
N PRO A 428 -2.81 22.93 15.35
CA PRO A 428 -2.54 21.84 16.27
C PRO A 428 -2.98 22.21 17.69
N GLN A 429 -3.74 21.33 18.35
CA GLN A 429 -4.26 21.54 19.70
C GLN A 429 -3.52 20.68 20.72
N ALA A 430 -3.33 19.39 20.43
CA ALA A 430 -2.66 18.46 21.34
C ALA A 430 -2.16 17.21 20.60
N GLN A 431 -1.22 16.49 21.21
CA GLN A 431 -0.92 15.09 20.90
C GLN A 431 -1.57 14.24 22.00
N LEU A 432 -2.30 13.19 21.62
CA LEU A 432 -2.85 12.25 22.59
C LEU A 432 -1.72 11.42 23.21
N LYS A 433 -1.73 11.34 24.55
CA LYS A 433 -0.74 10.58 25.32
C LYS A 433 -1.11 9.10 25.35
N ALA A 434 -0.73 8.38 24.31
CA ALA A 434 -0.87 6.93 24.24
C ALA A 434 0.33 6.23 24.90
N GLN A 435 0.09 5.09 25.56
CA GLN A 435 1.17 4.25 26.08
C GLN A 435 1.90 3.48 24.98
N GLU A 436 1.24 3.31 23.83
CA GLU A 436 1.78 2.63 22.66
C GLU A 436 1.43 3.38 21.37
N ALA A 437 2.23 3.13 20.33
CA ALA A 437 1.97 3.59 18.98
C ALA A 437 0.59 3.12 18.50
N CYS A 438 -0.30 4.08 18.19
CA CYS A 438 -1.69 3.79 17.81
C CYS A 438 -2.21 4.72 16.72
N CYS A 439 -3.31 4.31 16.09
CA CYS A 439 -3.92 4.96 14.93
C CYS A 439 -5.42 4.63 14.80
N THR A 440 -6.03 4.99 13.66
CA THR A 440 -7.47 4.81 13.33
C THR A 440 -8.45 5.34 14.39
N PRO A 441 -8.32 6.61 14.84
CA PRO A 441 -9.18 7.18 15.87
C PRO A 441 -10.68 7.03 15.54
N ALA A 442 -11.48 6.76 16.57
CA ALA A 442 -12.95 6.83 16.53
C ALA A 442 -13.45 7.51 17.80
N TRP A 443 -14.12 8.66 17.69
CA TRP A 443 -14.65 9.37 18.86
C TRP A 443 -15.87 8.69 19.47
N SER A 444 -15.97 8.72 20.80
CA SER A 444 -17.24 8.55 21.49
C SER A 444 -18.16 9.75 21.23
N LYS A 445 -19.48 9.57 21.33
CA LYS A 445 -20.50 10.60 21.09
C LYS A 445 -20.41 11.77 22.05
N ASP A 446 -19.96 11.52 23.28
CA ASP A 446 -19.76 12.56 24.27
C ASP A 446 -18.45 13.35 24.07
N GLY A 447 -17.60 12.92 23.12
CA GLY A 447 -16.33 13.55 22.79
C GLY A 447 -15.26 13.42 23.88
N LYS A 448 -15.44 12.54 24.86
CA LYS A 448 -14.48 12.36 25.96
C LYS A 448 -13.45 11.29 25.68
N ARG A 449 -13.77 10.30 24.84
CA ARG A 449 -12.93 9.14 24.57
C ARG A 449 -12.76 8.91 23.08
N LEU A 450 -11.70 8.19 22.75
CA LEU A 450 -11.46 7.66 21.42
C LEU A 450 -11.17 6.16 21.51
N LEU A 451 -11.57 5.42 20.48
CA LEU A 451 -10.97 4.13 20.16
C LEU A 451 -9.74 4.37 19.29
N CYS A 452 -8.75 3.50 19.42
CA CYS A 452 -7.62 3.42 18.52
C CYS A 452 -7.15 1.96 18.39
N GLN A 453 -6.43 1.66 17.32
CA GLN A 453 -5.73 0.38 17.19
C GLN A 453 -4.23 0.56 17.41
N THR A 454 -3.59 -0.39 18.07
CA THR A 454 -2.13 -0.41 18.24
C THR A 454 -1.45 -1.22 17.16
N VAL A 455 -0.15 -0.97 16.97
CA VAL A 455 0.71 -1.76 16.06
C VAL A 455 0.81 -3.24 16.44
N LYS A 456 0.40 -3.62 17.66
CA LYS A 456 0.38 -5.01 18.14
C LYS A 456 -0.90 -5.77 17.76
N GLY A 457 -1.89 -5.09 17.18
CA GLY A 457 -3.13 -5.75 16.77
C GLY A 457 -4.22 -5.80 17.83
N HIS A 458 -4.31 -4.79 18.70
CA HIS A 458 -5.38 -4.70 19.69
C HIS A 458 -6.05 -3.33 19.66
N ILE A 459 -7.34 -3.31 19.98
CA ILE A 459 -8.14 -2.10 20.13
C ILE A 459 -7.99 -1.59 21.56
N HIS A 460 -7.76 -0.30 21.67
CA HIS A 460 -7.66 0.41 22.92
C HIS A 460 -8.65 1.57 22.94
N GLN A 461 -9.04 1.99 24.14
CA GLN A 461 -9.74 3.23 24.40
C GLN A 461 -8.82 4.18 25.18
N LEU A 462 -8.87 5.46 24.83
CA LEU A 462 -8.15 6.51 25.54
C LEU A 462 -9.00 7.74 25.73
N ASP A 463 -8.77 8.46 26.83
CA ASP A 463 -9.41 9.74 27.05
C ASP A 463 -8.78 10.80 26.15
N ALA A 464 -9.60 11.72 25.65
CA ALA A 464 -9.15 12.85 24.83
C ALA A 464 -8.22 13.81 25.59
N ASP A 465 -8.27 13.79 26.93
CA ASP A 465 -7.34 14.53 27.80
C ASP A 465 -6.04 13.76 28.11
N GLY A 466 -5.93 12.51 27.63
CA GLY A 466 -4.77 11.64 27.77
C GLY A 466 -4.53 11.10 29.18
N LYS A 467 -5.52 11.13 30.08
CA LYS A 467 -5.35 10.62 31.45
C LYS A 467 -5.53 9.11 31.56
N ASN A 468 -6.46 8.54 30.79
CA ASN A 468 -6.77 7.11 30.83
C ASN A 468 -6.46 6.43 29.50
N TRP A 469 -6.01 5.18 29.60
CA TRP A 469 -5.66 4.29 28.50
C TRP A 469 -6.01 2.86 28.92
N GLU A 470 -6.85 2.18 28.14
CA GLU A 470 -7.29 0.81 28.41
C GLU A 470 -7.32 -0.03 27.14
N GLN A 471 -6.93 -1.30 27.26
CA GLN A 471 -7.11 -2.29 26.20
C GLN A 471 -8.54 -2.81 26.25
N VAL A 472 -9.19 -2.90 25.08
CA VAL A 472 -10.61 -3.27 24.98
C VAL A 472 -10.82 -4.62 24.31
N THR A 473 -9.89 -5.04 23.45
CA THR A 473 -9.90 -6.38 22.83
C THR A 473 -8.67 -7.17 23.22
N PHE A 474 -8.84 -8.47 23.40
CA PHE A 474 -7.79 -9.37 23.88
C PHE A 474 -7.74 -10.66 23.05
N GLY A 475 -6.72 -11.47 23.29
CA GLY A 475 -6.47 -12.73 22.57
C GLY A 475 -5.22 -12.68 21.69
N ALA A 476 -4.87 -13.83 21.11
CA ALA A 476 -3.68 -13.97 20.27
C ALA A 476 -3.89 -13.48 18.83
N ASP A 477 -5.14 -13.37 18.40
CA ASP A 477 -5.52 -12.84 17.09
C ASP A 477 -5.12 -11.36 16.96
N VAL A 478 -5.20 -10.85 15.74
CA VAL A 478 -5.07 -9.43 15.40
C VAL A 478 -6.47 -8.82 15.31
N GLN A 479 -6.67 -7.62 15.87
CA GLN A 479 -7.92 -6.85 15.83
C GLN A 479 -7.71 -5.41 15.37
N HIS A 480 -8.52 -4.95 14.42
CA HIS A 480 -8.41 -3.63 13.79
C HIS A 480 -9.77 -2.97 13.53
N ASP A 481 -9.72 -1.67 13.19
CA ASP A 481 -10.82 -0.84 12.67
C ASP A 481 -12.11 -0.86 13.50
N ALA A 482 -11.96 -0.72 14.82
CA ALA A 482 -13.10 -0.68 15.72
C ALA A 482 -13.93 0.60 15.57
N ARG A 483 -15.25 0.43 15.70
CA ARG A 483 -16.25 1.51 15.79
C ARG A 483 -17.25 1.21 16.89
N TYR A 484 -17.73 2.27 17.54
CA TYR A 484 -18.84 2.18 18.48
C TYR A 484 -20.12 1.73 17.78
N SER A 485 -20.95 0.96 18.49
CA SER A 485 -22.35 0.80 18.12
C SER A 485 -23.08 2.15 18.22
N PRO A 486 -24.24 2.29 17.56
CA PRO A 486 -24.99 3.54 17.61
C PRO A 486 -25.46 3.96 18.99
N ASP A 487 -25.51 3.08 19.98
CA ASP A 487 -25.82 3.39 21.39
C ASP A 487 -24.59 3.35 22.30
N GLU A 488 -23.41 3.13 21.73
CA GLU A 488 -22.11 2.98 22.42
C GLU A 488 -22.04 1.85 23.45
N SER A 489 -23.02 0.93 23.46
CA SER A 489 -23.01 -0.25 24.33
C SER A 489 -22.09 -1.37 23.83
N MET A 490 -21.72 -1.31 22.54
CA MET A 490 -20.94 -2.33 21.86
C MET A 490 -19.90 -1.74 20.92
N LEU A 491 -19.04 -2.64 20.46
CA LEU A 491 -18.04 -2.43 19.42
C LEU A 491 -18.36 -3.33 18.23
N VAL A 492 -18.13 -2.82 17.03
CA VAL A 492 -17.88 -3.62 15.83
C VAL A 492 -16.42 -3.47 15.44
N TYR A 493 -15.75 -4.55 15.05
CA TYR A 493 -14.33 -4.55 14.68
C TYR A 493 -14.01 -5.73 13.76
N CYS A 494 -12.85 -5.71 13.11
CA CYS A 494 -12.34 -6.87 12.37
C CYS A 494 -11.33 -7.66 13.20
N ARG A 495 -11.36 -8.99 13.06
CA ARG A 495 -10.49 -9.95 13.74
C ARG A 495 -9.92 -10.96 12.76
N ALA A 496 -8.65 -11.34 12.90
CA ALA A 496 -8.01 -12.39 12.13
C ALA A 496 -6.96 -13.17 12.94
N PRO A 497 -6.69 -14.44 12.63
CA PRO A 497 -5.61 -15.21 13.29
C PRO A 497 -4.21 -14.65 13.04
N SER A 498 -4.02 -13.91 11.93
CA SER A 498 -2.78 -13.24 11.58
C SER A 498 -3.07 -11.96 10.78
N PRO A 499 -2.10 -11.05 10.62
CA PRO A 499 -2.28 -9.81 9.85
C PRO A 499 -2.70 -10.03 8.38
N GLU A 500 -2.36 -11.19 7.81
CA GLU A 500 -2.72 -11.57 6.44
C GLU A 500 -4.19 -11.99 6.28
N GLY A 501 -4.93 -12.16 7.37
CA GLY A 501 -6.31 -12.62 7.36
C GLY A 501 -6.45 -14.15 7.40
N PRO A 502 -7.62 -14.70 7.01
CA PRO A 502 -8.81 -13.97 6.58
C PRO A 502 -9.42 -13.16 7.72
N TRP A 503 -9.87 -11.95 7.41
CA TRP A 503 -10.49 -11.04 8.37
C TRP A 503 -11.98 -11.32 8.51
N GLN A 504 -12.51 -11.25 9.72
CA GLN A 504 -13.93 -11.41 10.00
C GLN A 504 -14.46 -10.25 10.84
N ILE A 505 -15.70 -9.86 10.61
CA ILE A 505 -16.37 -8.85 11.42
C ILE A 505 -16.89 -9.51 12.69
N CYS A 506 -16.52 -8.91 13.82
CA CYS A 506 -16.94 -9.31 15.15
C CYS A 506 -17.64 -8.15 15.86
N VAL A 507 -18.49 -8.49 16.83
CA VAL A 507 -19.09 -7.54 17.76
C VAL A 507 -18.85 -7.98 19.20
N LYS A 508 -18.65 -7.02 20.10
CA LYS A 508 -18.40 -7.25 21.53
C LYS A 508 -19.10 -6.16 22.36
N LYS A 509 -19.60 -6.51 23.56
CA LYS A 509 -20.05 -5.52 24.55
C LYS A 509 -18.86 -4.91 25.27
N PHE A 510 -18.91 -3.62 25.60
CA PHE A 510 -17.81 -3.00 26.36
C PHE A 510 -17.55 -3.72 27.69
N ASP A 511 -18.61 -3.95 28.46
CA ASP A 511 -18.50 -4.53 29.81
C ASP A 511 -18.44 -6.08 29.85
N SER A 512 -18.29 -6.76 28.70
CA SER A 512 -18.14 -8.22 28.69
C SER A 512 -16.69 -8.65 28.91
N ASP A 513 -16.53 -9.89 29.41
CA ASP A 513 -15.21 -10.51 29.54
C ASP A 513 -14.40 -10.40 28.24
N ASP A 514 -13.09 -10.28 28.40
CA ASP A 514 -12.08 -10.03 27.36
C ASP A 514 -12.17 -10.95 26.12
N PHE A 515 -12.70 -12.15 26.31
CA PHE A 515 -12.85 -13.19 25.28
C PHE A 515 -14.29 -13.39 24.78
N ASP A 516 -15.26 -12.63 25.28
CA ASP A 516 -16.66 -12.75 24.90
C ASP A 516 -17.01 -11.81 23.74
N PHE A 517 -16.94 -12.35 22.53
CA PHE A 517 -17.33 -11.70 21.29
C PHE A 517 -18.18 -12.62 20.41
N ALA A 518 -18.90 -12.02 19.46
CA ALA A 518 -19.67 -12.70 18.44
C ALA A 518 -19.10 -12.40 17.05
N GLN A 519 -18.69 -13.44 16.32
CA GLN A 519 -18.31 -13.31 14.92
C GLN A 519 -19.57 -13.34 14.04
N ILE A 520 -19.78 -12.31 13.23
CA ILE A 520 -21.01 -12.11 12.45
C ILE A 520 -20.82 -12.30 10.93
N THR A 521 -19.58 -12.49 10.47
CA THR A 521 -19.26 -12.94 9.11
C THR A 521 -18.46 -14.23 9.14
N THR A 522 -18.63 -15.09 8.13
CA THR A 522 -17.89 -16.36 8.02
C THR A 522 -17.33 -16.62 6.62
N GLU A 523 -17.71 -15.79 5.64
CA GLU A 523 -17.34 -15.96 4.23
C GLU A 523 -16.50 -14.78 3.75
N GLY A 524 -15.48 -15.08 2.94
CA GLY A 524 -14.50 -14.09 2.47
C GLY A 524 -13.64 -13.51 3.59
N SER A 525 -12.84 -12.52 3.22
CA SER A 525 -12.08 -11.65 4.12
C SER A 525 -12.81 -10.31 4.21
N ASN A 526 -13.21 -9.92 5.43
CA ASN A 526 -14.12 -8.82 5.72
C ASN A 526 -13.47 -7.79 6.65
N SER A 527 -13.51 -6.50 6.29
CA SER A 527 -12.80 -5.44 7.02
C SER A 527 -13.53 -4.09 7.00
N LEU A 528 -12.98 -3.11 7.73
CA LEU A 528 -13.42 -1.70 7.76
C LEU A 528 -14.92 -1.51 8.09
N PRO A 529 -15.43 -2.11 9.18
CA PRO A 529 -16.84 -1.98 9.50
C PRO A 529 -17.24 -0.55 9.89
N ASP A 530 -18.50 -0.21 9.67
CA ASP A 530 -19.18 0.94 10.26
C ASP A 530 -20.64 0.61 10.57
N TRP A 531 -21.20 1.18 11.63
CA TRP A 531 -22.51 0.77 12.17
C TRP A 531 -23.43 1.97 12.38
N THR A 532 -24.63 1.90 11.80
CA THR A 532 -25.71 2.88 12.01
C THR A 532 -26.94 2.26 12.68
N ALA A 533 -27.69 3.09 13.41
CA ALA A 533 -28.96 2.69 14.04
C ALA A 533 -30.09 2.50 13.02
N VAL A 534 -29.95 3.08 11.82
CA VAL A 534 -31.01 3.09 10.81
C VAL A 534 -31.13 1.69 10.19
N GLU A 535 -32.35 1.16 10.19
CA GLU A 535 -32.71 -0.12 9.55
C GLU A 535 -33.33 0.13 8.17
N ASP A 536 -33.38 -0.90 7.32
CA ASP A 536 -33.97 -0.81 5.97
C ASP A 536 -35.50 -0.74 6.00
#